data_AF-A0A8T6FWP2-F1
#
_entry.id   AF-A0A8T6FWP2-F1
#
_cell.length_a   1.000
_cell.length_b   1.000
_cell.length_c   1.000
_cell.angle_alpha   90.00
_cell.angle_beta   90.00
_cell.angle_gamma   90.00
#
_symmetry.space_group_name_H-M   'P 1'
#
loop_
_entity.id
_entity.type
_entity.pdbx_description
1 polymer ?
#
loop_
_entity_poly.entity_id
_entity_poly.type
_entity_poly.pdbx_seq_one_letter_code
_entity_poly.pdbx_strand_id
1 'polypeptide(L)' 'MPVDTYLKGKNLSRYETVRHHDLTVHVAPALLQWASAVRVDAERFLFFWRRFTVSADHRHQPT' A
#
# COMPACT_ATOMS: atom_id res chain seq x y z
N MET A 1 -8.26 -0.35 0.86
CA MET A 1 -8.18 0.76 -0.14
C MET A 1 -7.82 0.18 -1.51
N PRO A 2 -8.16 0.83 -2.64
CA PRO A 2 -7.73 0.36 -3.97
C PRO A 2 -6.21 0.51 -4.13
N VAL A 3 -5.58 -0.51 -4.73
CA VAL A 3 -4.15 -0.55 -5.04
C VAL A 3 -3.97 -0.26 -6.52
N ASP A 4 -3.07 0.65 -6.83
CA ASP A 4 -2.73 1.01 -8.20
C ASP A 4 -1.40 0.35 -8.59
N THR A 5 -1.43 -0.52 -9.59
CA THR A 5 -0.26 -1.28 -10.05
C THR A 5 0.33 -0.71 -11.34
N TYR A 6 -0.32 0.28 -11.99
CA TYR A 6 0.18 0.88 -13.23
C TYR A 6 0.72 2.29 -12.98
N LEU A 7 2.03 2.37 -12.70
CA LEU A 7 2.69 3.61 -12.29
C LEU A 7 3.35 4.39 -13.45
N LYS A 8 3.37 3.83 -14.67
CA LYS A 8 4.07 4.44 -15.81
C LYS A 8 3.48 5.81 -16.13
N GLY A 9 4.32 6.84 -16.11
CA GLY A 9 3.94 8.24 -16.40
C GLY A 9 3.25 8.97 -15.25
N LYS A 10 3.12 8.36 -14.06
CA LYS A 10 2.55 9.03 -12.88
C LYS A 10 3.64 9.82 -12.15
N ASN A 11 3.25 10.97 -11.59
CA ASN A 11 4.14 11.75 -10.75
C ASN A 11 4.19 11.13 -9.34
N LEU A 12 5.29 10.45 -9.03
CA LEU A 12 5.52 9.77 -7.75
C LEU A 12 6.31 10.61 -6.74
N SER A 13 6.71 11.84 -7.07
CA SER A 13 7.60 12.68 -6.24
C SER A 13 7.06 12.99 -4.85
N ARG A 14 5.74 12.94 -4.66
CA ARG A 14 5.06 13.22 -3.39
C ARG A 14 4.84 11.97 -2.54
N TYR A 15 5.21 10.80 -3.03
CA TYR A 15 5.01 9.53 -2.34
C TYR A 15 6.31 9.07 -1.68
N GLU A 16 6.17 8.55 -0.47
CA GLU A 16 7.26 7.87 0.21
C GLU A 16 7.45 6.47 -0.38
N THR A 17 8.70 6.06 -0.52
CA THR A 17 9.04 4.76 -1.12
C THR A 17 9.41 3.77 -0.03
N VAL A 18 8.58 2.74 0.13
CA VAL A 18 8.83 1.62 1.03
C VAL A 18 9.28 0.42 0.21
N ARG A 19 10.44 -0.15 0.55
CA ARG A 19 10.98 -1.34 -0.11
C ARG A 19 10.86 -2.54 0.81
N HIS A 20 10.36 -3.66 0.29
CA HIS A 20 10.23 -4.90 1.02
C HIS A 20 10.47 -6.10 0.10
N HIS A 21 11.60 -6.78 0.29
CA HIS A 21 12.10 -7.82 -0.63
C HIS A 21 12.12 -7.31 -2.09
N ASP A 22 11.37 -7.98 -2.97
CA ASP A 22 11.29 -7.69 -4.41
C ASP A 22 10.18 -6.66 -4.74
N LEU A 23 9.59 -6.02 -3.73
CA LEU A 23 8.48 -5.08 -3.89
C LEU A 23 8.92 -3.66 -3.54
N THR A 24 8.54 -2.73 -4.41
CA THR A 24 8.61 -1.29 -4.16
C THR A 24 7.19 -0.75 -4.09
N VAL A 25 6.85 -0.13 -2.96
CA VAL A 25 5.53 0.42 -2.68
C VAL A 25 5.66 1.93 -2.51
N HIS A 26 4.84 2.69 -3.23
CA HIS A 26 4.75 4.14 -3.10
C HIS A 26 3.54 4.49 -2.25
N VAL A 27 3.77 5.09 -1.09
CA VAL A 27 2.74 5.38 -0.08
C VAL A 27 2.60 6.89 0.09
N ALA A 28 1.36 7.38 0.12
CA ALA A 28 1.11 8.79 0.38
C ALA A 28 1.56 9.15 1.82
N PRO A 29 2.27 10.27 2.05
CA PRO A 29 2.78 10.64 3.37
C PRO A 29 1.68 10.71 4.45
N ALA A 30 0.48 11.13 4.08
CA ALA A 30 -0.67 11.19 4.98
C ALA A 30 -1.04 9.83 5.58
N LEU A 31 -0.88 8.73 4.83
CA LEU A 31 -1.13 7.37 5.35
C LEU A 31 -0.07 6.95 6.36
N LEU A 32 1.20 7.33 6.16
CA LEU A 32 2.29 7.00 7.07
C LEU A 32 2.21 7.73 8.40
N GLN A 33 1.55 8.89 8.44
CA GLN A 33 1.35 9.62 9.69
C GLN A 33 0.39 8.89 10.63
N TRP A 34 -0.58 8.15 10.09
CA TRP A 34 -1.67 7.55 10.86
C TRP A 34 -1.50 6.03 11.04
N ALA A 35 -0.81 5.37 10.11
CA ALA A 35 -0.56 3.94 10.14
C ALA A 35 0.68 3.59 10.99
N SER A 36 0.55 2.66 11.94
CA SER A 36 1.69 1.98 12.56
C SER A 36 2.30 0.95 11.62
N ALA A 37 1.47 0.30 10.81
CA ALA A 37 1.87 -0.68 9.82
C ALA A 37 0.94 -0.63 8.61
N VAL A 38 1.46 -0.96 7.43
CA VAL A 38 0.66 -1.17 6.21
C VAL A 38 0.86 -2.61 5.78
N ARG A 39 -0.23 -3.33 5.60
CA ARG A 39 -0.25 -4.72 5.15
C ARG A 39 -0.83 -4.81 3.75
N VAL A 40 -0.12 -5.53 2.89
CA VAL A 40 -0.52 -5.79 1.51
C VAL A 40 -0.68 -7.30 1.36
N ASP A 41 -1.93 -7.75 1.25
CA ASP A 41 -2.25 -9.15 1.02
C ASP A 41 -2.60 -9.36 -0.47
N ALA A 42 -1.99 -10.37 -1.09
CA ALA A 42 -2.26 -10.75 -2.47
C ALA A 42 -3.14 -12.00 -2.49
N GLU A 43 -4.42 -11.82 -2.83
CA GLU A 43 -5.41 -12.88 -2.88
C GLU A 43 -5.59 -13.39 -4.32
N ARG A 44 -5.62 -14.70 -4.50
CA ARG A 44 -6.04 -15.33 -5.76
C ARG A 44 -7.55 -15.56 -5.71
N PHE A 45 -8.29 -14.85 -6.55
CA PHE A 45 -9.73 -15.04 -6.74
C PHE A 45 -9.95 -15.82 -8.04
N LEU A 46 -10.70 -16.94 -7.98
CA LEU A 46 -11.03 -17.89 -9.06
C LEU A 46 -10.17 -17.84 -10.34
N PHE A 47 -9.31 -18.86 -10.50
CA PHE A 47 -8.47 -19.23 -11.65
C PHE A 47 -7.52 -18.17 -12.25
N PHE A 48 -7.94 -16.92 -12.46
CA PHE A 48 -7.14 -15.90 -13.17
C PHE A 48 -7.10 -14.53 -12.50
N TRP A 49 -7.92 -14.24 -11.49
CA TRP A 49 -7.90 -12.92 -10.85
C TRP A 49 -6.95 -12.89 -9.65
N ARG A 50 -6.07 -11.88 -9.66
CA ARG A 50 -5.24 -11.51 -8.51
C ARG A 50 -5.80 -10.20 -7.98
N ARG A 51 -6.19 -10.20 -6.71
CA ARG A 51 -6.63 -9.03 -5.98
C ARG A 51 -5.56 -8.66 -4.97
N PHE A 52 -5.23 -7.38 -4.90
CA PHE A 52 -4.40 -6.85 -3.83
C PHE A 52 -5.31 -6.14 -2.84
N THR A 53 -5.26 -6.59 -1.59
CA THR A 53 -5.97 -5.97 -0.47
C THR A 53 -4.93 -5.20 0.36
N VAL A 54 -5.20 -3.92 0.60
CA VAL A 54 -4.36 -3.09 1.48
C VAL A 54 -5.16 -2.67 2.69
N SER A 55 -4.60 -2.99 3.86
CA SER A 55 -5.03 -2.55 5.18
C SER A 55 -3.92 -1.75 5.84
N ALA A 56 -4.33 -0.73 6.60
CA ALA A 56 -3.42 0.05 7.44
C ALA A 56 -3.83 -0.22 8.89
N ASP A 57 -2.90 -0.72 9.69
CA ASP A 57 -3.10 -0.76 11.13
C ASP A 57 -2.88 0.67 11.64
N HIS A 58 -3.93 1.28 12.17
CA HIS A 58 -3.83 2.63 12.70
C HIS A 58 -3.12 2.60 14.05
N ARG A 59 -2.27 3.60 14.31
CA ARG A 59 -1.90 3.90 15.69
C ARG A 59 -3.16 4.39 16.38
N HIS A 60 -3.78 3.56 17.21
CA HIS A 60 -4.66 4.09 18.25
C HIS A 60 -3.80 5.03 19.11
N GLN A 61 -3.97 6.34 18.94
CA GLN A 61 -3.58 7.25 20.00
C GLN A 61 -4.42 6.85 21.23
N PRO A 62 -3.81 6.69 22.42
CA PRO A 62 -4.59 6.65 23.64
C PRO A 62 -5.33 8.00 23.72
N THR A 63 -6.65 7.94 23.76
CA THR A 63 -7.53 9.07 24.10
C THR A 63 -7.15 9.66 25.45
#